data_AF-A0A7S0Y8B1-F1
#
_entry.id   AF-A0A7S0Y8B1-F1
#
_cell.length_a   1.000
_cell.length_b   1.000
_cell.length_c   1.000
_cell.angle_alpha   90.00
_cell.angle_beta   90.00
_cell.angle_gamma   90.00
#
_symmetry.space_group_name_H-M   'P 1'
#
loop_
_entity.id
_entity.type
_entity.pdbx_description
1 polymer ?
#
loop_
_entity_poly.entity_id
_entity_poly.type
_entity_poly.pdbx_seq_one_letter_code
_entity_poly.pdbx_strand_id
1 'polypeptide(L)'
;STKALDELLKSGKASESEIYAKIEEYKEKFADYGRDRRSAMEFHLKNVERLLMPTQTTSFIMSTLKDSDKSIGNSNNPNQQHTIVSAPQPSAPKTSKELFTLLVKRLEVTPAQASALKDSRFVAQEMDETLQETLQVLTELRSRLAQCGQDLETEFSCIRQILTPSQSAKFLVWVAQNKACMHMLNELWSKNYPSMAANLDPASSMPTTPTASNSFDSTT
;
A
#
# COMPACT_ATOMS: atom_id res chain seq x y z
N SER A 1 -6.92 9.21 26.23
CA SER A 1 -7.39 8.79 27.58
C SER A 1 -8.66 9.56 27.92
N THR A 2 -9.71 8.91 28.41
CA THR A 2 -11.02 9.51 28.71
C THR A 2 -11.07 10.31 30.02
N LYS A 3 -9.97 10.37 30.79
CA LYS A 3 -9.90 11.05 32.10
C LYS A 3 -10.38 12.51 32.06
N ALA A 4 -9.93 13.29 31.08
CA ALA A 4 -10.32 14.69 30.94
C ALA A 4 -11.83 14.85 30.65
N LEU A 5 -12.45 13.87 30.00
CA LEU A 5 -13.89 13.85 29.72
C LEU A 5 -14.69 13.52 30.99
N ASP A 6 -14.19 12.58 31.79
CA ASP A 6 -14.77 12.19 33.09
C ASP A 6 -14.71 13.33 34.12
N GLU A 7 -13.58 14.04 34.20
CA GLU A 7 -13.43 15.23 35.05
C GLU A 7 -14.40 16.35 34.65
N LEU A 8 -14.54 16.59 33.34
CA LEU A 8 -15.46 17.58 32.80
C LEU A 8 -16.92 17.25 33.17
N LEU A 9 -17.32 15.98 33.03
CA LEU A 9 -18.65 15.51 33.44
C LEU A 9 -18.88 15.65 34.94
N LYS A 10 -17.90 15.29 35.78
CA LYS A 10 -17.99 15.36 37.25
C LYS A 10 -18.05 16.78 37.78
N SER A 11 -17.51 17.75 37.05
CA SER A 11 -17.58 19.17 37.44
C SER A 11 -19.02 19.68 37.54
N GLY A 12 -19.95 19.07 36.79
CA GLY A 12 -21.37 19.45 36.74
C GLY A 12 -21.65 20.84 36.18
N LYS A 13 -20.61 21.57 35.75
CA LYS A 13 -20.68 22.97 35.30
C LYS A 13 -20.48 23.14 33.80
N ALA A 14 -20.04 22.10 33.11
CA ALA A 14 -19.78 22.14 31.68
C ALA A 14 -21.11 22.16 30.89
N SER A 15 -21.18 23.06 29.92
CA SER A 15 -22.26 23.10 28.94
C SER A 15 -22.16 21.96 27.93
N GLU A 16 -23.27 21.64 27.25
CA GLU A 16 -23.29 20.63 26.17
C GLU A 16 -22.29 20.98 25.04
N SER A 17 -22.08 22.27 24.76
CA SER A 17 -21.13 22.75 23.76
C SER A 17 -19.67 22.47 24.16
N GLU A 18 -19.33 22.69 25.43
CA GLU A 18 -17.98 22.39 25.95
C GLU A 18 -17.71 20.90 25.96
N ILE A 19 -18.70 20.09 26.35
CA ILE A 19 -18.61 18.63 26.32
C ILE A 19 -18.43 18.15 24.87
N TYR A 20 -19.19 18.72 23.94
CA TYR A 20 -19.06 18.43 22.51
C TYR A 20 -17.65 18.71 21.97
N ALA A 21 -17.11 19.91 22.25
CA ALA A 21 -15.76 20.26 21.83
C ALA A 21 -14.71 19.28 22.38
N LYS A 22 -14.92 18.79 23.62
CA LYS A 22 -14.02 17.82 24.24
C LYS A 22 -14.13 16.42 23.64
N ILE A 23 -15.33 16.00 23.23
CA ILE A 23 -15.54 14.76 22.47
C ILE A 23 -14.82 14.84 21.14
N GLU A 24 -14.90 15.97 20.41
CA GLU A 24 -14.18 16.14 19.14
C GLU A 24 -12.67 16.05 19.32
N GLU A 25 -12.12 16.73 20.32
CA GLU A 25 -10.69 16.64 20.62
C GLU A 25 -10.27 15.19 20.94
N TYR A 26 -11.10 14.47 21.71
CA TYR A 26 -10.85 13.07 22.03
C TYR A 26 -10.91 12.18 20.79
N LYS A 27 -11.91 12.36 19.93
CA LYS A 27 -12.10 11.62 18.69
C LYS A 27 -10.90 11.77 17.77
N GLU A 28 -10.43 12.99 17.54
CA GLU A 28 -9.32 13.24 16.62
C GLU A 28 -8.01 12.57 17.06
N LYS A 29 -7.80 12.44 18.38
CA LYS A 29 -6.57 11.87 18.96
C LYS A 29 -6.63 10.37 19.20
N PHE A 30 -7.82 9.82 19.50
CA PHE A 30 -7.93 8.46 20.03
C PHE A 30 -8.88 7.54 19.26
N ALA A 31 -9.73 8.07 18.37
CA ALA A 31 -10.58 7.22 17.54
C ALA A 31 -9.79 6.62 16.37
N ASP A 32 -10.22 5.45 15.90
CA ASP A 32 -9.55 4.75 14.79
C ASP A 32 -9.61 5.55 13.47
N TYR A 33 -10.65 6.36 13.32
CA TYR A 33 -10.88 7.26 12.19
C TYR A 33 -10.45 8.71 12.48
N GLY A 34 -9.85 8.96 13.65
CA GLY A 34 -9.31 10.27 14.02
C GLY A 34 -8.15 10.71 13.13
N ARG A 35 -7.91 12.02 13.04
CA ARG A 35 -6.82 12.60 12.24
C ARG A 35 -5.46 11.99 12.54
N ASP A 36 -5.11 11.76 13.79
CA ASP A 36 -3.77 11.28 14.16
C ASP A 36 -3.51 9.88 13.58
N ARG A 37 -4.47 8.97 13.72
CA ARG A 37 -4.35 7.60 13.19
C ARG A 37 -4.38 7.57 11.67
N ARG A 38 -5.26 8.37 11.04
CA ARG A 38 -5.29 8.51 9.57
C ARG A 38 -3.97 9.05 9.02
N SER A 39 -3.38 10.03 9.70
CA SER A 39 -2.08 10.61 9.31
C SER A 39 -0.94 9.59 9.47
N ALA A 40 -0.95 8.80 10.54
CA ALA A 40 0.05 7.74 10.74
C ALA A 40 -0.06 6.65 9.67
N MET A 41 -1.27 6.18 9.37
CA MET A 41 -1.52 5.23 8.28
C MET A 41 -1.04 5.76 6.93
N GLU A 42 -1.41 6.99 6.60
CA GLU A 42 -0.97 7.69 5.39
C GLU A 42 0.55 7.79 5.29
N PHE A 43 1.22 8.17 6.39
CA PHE A 43 2.67 8.21 6.47
C PHE A 43 3.31 6.84 6.20
N HIS A 44 2.75 5.76 6.76
CA HIS A 44 3.29 4.41 6.56
C HIS A 44 3.05 3.90 5.13
N LEU A 45 1.85 4.11 4.57
CA LEU A 45 1.54 3.73 3.19
C LEU A 45 2.48 4.45 2.19
N LYS A 46 2.73 5.74 2.39
CA LYS A 46 3.67 6.50 1.58
C LYS A 46 5.11 5.99 1.68
N ASN A 47 5.53 5.51 2.85
CA ASN A 47 6.85 4.91 3.01
C ASN A 47 6.95 3.56 2.29
N VAL A 48 5.90 2.73 2.35
CA VAL A 48 5.84 1.48 1.60
C VAL A 48 5.90 1.77 0.10
N GLU A 49 5.10 2.71 -0.40
CA GLU A 49 5.11 3.16 -1.79
C GLU A 49 6.52 3.60 -2.22
N ARG A 50 7.19 4.42 -1.42
CA ARG A 50 8.56 4.88 -1.69
C ARG A 50 9.58 3.74 -1.73
N LEU A 51 9.43 2.71 -0.89
CA LEU A 51 10.32 1.54 -0.88
C LEU A 51 10.10 0.64 -2.09
N LEU A 52 8.90 0.67 -2.66
CA LEU A 52 8.55 -0.05 -3.88
C LEU A 52 9.06 0.68 -5.14
N MET A 53 9.29 2.00 -5.08
CA MET A 53 9.81 2.74 -6.23
C MET A 53 11.21 2.23 -6.65
N PRO A 54 11.40 1.90 -7.95
CA PRO A 54 12.69 1.42 -8.43
C PRO A 54 13.74 2.52 -8.34
N THR A 55 14.98 2.16 -8.05
CA THR A 55 16.11 3.10 -8.07
C THR A 55 16.38 3.60 -9.49
N GLN A 56 17.10 4.71 -9.65
CA GLN A 56 17.48 5.21 -11.00
C GLN A 56 18.20 4.13 -11.82
N THR A 57 19.07 3.34 -11.19
CA THR A 57 19.77 2.23 -11.85
C THR A 57 18.80 1.14 -12.27
N THR A 58 17.87 0.75 -11.40
CA THR A 58 16.82 -0.24 -11.69
C THR A 58 15.91 0.24 -12.82
N SER A 59 15.41 1.47 -12.76
CA SER A 59 14.58 2.07 -13.81
C SER A 59 15.32 2.15 -15.14
N PHE A 60 16.59 2.57 -15.13
CA PHE A 60 17.40 2.65 -16.33
C PHE A 60 17.61 1.28 -16.97
N ILE A 61 17.93 0.24 -16.18
CA ILE A 61 18.10 -1.13 -16.67
C ILE A 61 16.77 -1.64 -17.25
N MET A 62 15.66 -1.48 -16.53
CA MET A 62 14.33 -1.86 -16.99
C MET A 62 13.97 -1.16 -18.31
N SER A 63 14.12 0.16 -18.41
CA SER A 63 13.80 0.92 -19.63
C SER A 63 14.71 0.59 -20.82
N THR A 64 16.01 0.37 -20.56
CA THR A 64 16.99 0.01 -21.60
C THR A 64 16.67 -1.35 -22.21
N LEU A 65 16.25 -2.30 -21.38
CA LEU A 65 15.98 -3.67 -21.82
C LEU A 65 14.59 -3.83 -22.45
N LYS A 66 13.58 -3.04 -22.01
CA LYS A 66 12.16 -3.14 -22.42
C LYS A 66 11.88 -2.84 -23.90
N ASP A 67 12.59 -1.91 -24.53
CA ASP A 67 12.29 -1.42 -25.89
C ASP A 67 13.22 -1.95 -26.99
N SER A 68 14.16 -2.84 -26.65
CA SER A 68 15.10 -3.41 -27.63
C SER A 68 14.50 -4.45 -28.60
N ASP A 69 13.27 -4.94 -28.34
CA ASP A 69 12.61 -6.02 -29.08
C ASP A 69 11.48 -5.57 -30.03
N LYS A 70 10.95 -4.34 -29.92
CA LYS A 70 9.74 -3.93 -30.69
C LYS A 70 9.93 -3.63 -32.18
N SER A 71 11.10 -3.88 -32.80
CA SER A 71 11.30 -3.56 -34.23
C SER A 71 12.04 -4.61 -35.07
N ILE A 72 12.01 -5.90 -34.72
CA ILE A 72 12.37 -6.96 -35.69
C ILE A 72 11.08 -7.44 -36.38
N GLY A 73 10.47 -6.54 -37.15
CA GLY A 73 9.25 -6.77 -37.91
C GLY A 73 9.12 -5.73 -39.02
N ASN A 74 9.61 -6.08 -40.20
CA ASN A 74 9.49 -5.40 -41.50
C ASN A 74 10.11 -4.01 -41.68
N SER A 75 11.24 -3.97 -42.40
CA SER A 75 11.56 -2.88 -43.34
C SER A 75 12.38 -3.43 -44.50
N ASN A 76 11.69 -4.10 -45.43
CA ASN A 76 12.12 -4.14 -46.82
C ASN A 76 11.43 -2.97 -47.53
N ASN A 77 12.16 -1.87 -47.73
CA ASN A 77 11.88 -0.96 -48.84
C ASN A 77 13.18 -0.25 -49.27
N PRO A 78 13.68 -0.48 -50.49
CA PRO A 78 14.86 0.20 -51.01
C PRO A 78 14.42 1.44 -51.81
N ASN A 79 14.53 2.64 -51.22
CA ASN A 79 14.81 3.88 -51.97
C ASN A 79 14.79 5.12 -51.06
N GLN A 80 15.95 5.73 -50.82
CA GLN A 80 16.28 7.04 -51.39
C GLN A 80 17.62 7.57 -50.86
N GLN A 81 18.29 8.27 -51.76
CA GLN A 81 19.70 8.63 -51.79
C GLN A 81 19.94 10.05 -51.25
N HIS A 82 21.17 10.25 -50.77
CA HIS A 82 21.95 11.51 -50.69
C HIS A 82 21.49 12.65 -49.77
N THR A 83 22.32 12.97 -48.75
CA THR A 83 22.97 14.29 -48.60
C THR A 83 24.06 14.27 -47.49
N ILE A 84 25.29 14.54 -47.93
CA ILE A 84 26.36 15.39 -47.36
C ILE A 84 26.88 15.14 -45.92
N VAL A 85 28.20 14.93 -45.88
CA VAL A 85 29.12 14.73 -44.76
C VAL A 85 29.04 15.84 -43.70
N SER A 86 28.85 15.45 -42.44
CA SER A 86 29.26 16.22 -41.26
C SER A 86 29.66 15.24 -40.17
N ALA A 87 30.75 15.55 -39.47
CA ALA A 87 31.42 14.69 -38.49
C ALA A 87 30.45 14.09 -37.45
N PRO A 88 30.65 12.84 -36.99
CA PRO A 88 29.75 12.23 -36.03
C PRO A 88 29.96 12.88 -34.64
N GLN A 89 29.18 13.92 -34.36
CA GLN A 89 28.83 14.25 -32.99
C GLN A 89 28.06 13.07 -32.40
N PRO A 90 28.35 12.60 -31.18
CA PRO A 90 27.57 11.54 -30.56
C PRO A 90 26.18 12.11 -30.25
N SER A 91 25.23 11.96 -31.16
CA SER A 91 23.83 12.28 -30.88
C SER A 91 23.36 11.37 -29.74
N ALA A 92 22.67 11.96 -28.77
CA ALA A 92 22.07 11.21 -27.68
C ALA A 92 21.24 10.04 -28.26
N PRO A 93 21.34 8.83 -27.68
CA PRO A 93 20.60 7.68 -28.18
C PRO A 93 19.10 7.99 -28.16
N LYS A 94 18.42 7.72 -29.27
CA LYS A 94 17.00 8.02 -29.47
C LYS A 94 16.10 6.81 -29.21
N THR A 95 16.68 5.63 -29.07
CA THR A 95 15.98 4.38 -28.79
C THR A 95 16.72 3.54 -27.74
N SER A 96 15.99 2.71 -26.99
CA SER A 96 16.60 1.82 -25.98
C SER A 96 17.55 0.80 -26.60
N LYS A 97 17.35 0.42 -27.88
CA LYS A 97 18.27 -0.42 -28.65
C LYS A 97 19.62 0.25 -28.92
N GLU A 98 19.61 1.52 -29.31
CA GLU A 98 20.82 2.32 -29.50
C GLU A 98 21.56 2.48 -28.17
N LEU A 99 20.83 2.70 -27.08
CA LEU A 99 21.38 2.84 -25.74
C LEU A 99 21.96 1.51 -25.21
N PHE A 100 21.30 0.38 -25.44
CA PHE A 100 21.83 -0.95 -25.14
C PHE A 100 23.10 -1.26 -25.95
N THR A 101 23.10 -0.94 -27.25
CA THR A 101 24.27 -1.12 -28.11
C THR A 101 25.45 -0.25 -27.67
N LEU A 102 25.17 0.99 -27.27
CA LEU A 102 26.17 1.89 -26.70
C LEU A 102 26.75 1.34 -25.39
N LEU A 103 25.91 0.77 -24.51
CA LEU A 103 26.33 0.12 -23.26
C LEU A 103 27.19 -1.11 -23.52
N VAL A 104 26.76 -2.03 -24.38
CA VAL A 104 27.53 -3.24 -24.75
C VAL A 104 28.91 -2.85 -25.26
N LYS A 105 28.98 -1.82 -26.11
CA LYS A 105 30.24 -1.30 -26.65
C LYS A 105 31.09 -0.61 -25.57
N ARG A 106 30.48 0.18 -24.69
CA ARG A 106 31.19 0.98 -23.68
C ARG A 106 31.70 0.14 -22.52
N LEU A 107 30.99 -0.93 -22.18
CA LEU A 107 31.33 -1.87 -21.11
C LEU A 107 32.10 -3.11 -21.62
N GLU A 108 32.41 -3.16 -22.93
CA GLU A 108 33.18 -4.24 -23.57
C GLU A 108 32.59 -5.64 -23.29
N VAL A 109 31.26 -5.74 -23.36
CA VAL A 109 30.51 -6.95 -23.03
C VAL A 109 30.71 -8.01 -24.12
N THR A 110 31.01 -9.26 -23.72
CA THR A 110 31.18 -10.38 -24.66
C THR A 110 29.86 -10.77 -25.33
N PRO A 111 29.87 -11.44 -26.51
CA PRO A 111 28.65 -11.87 -27.19
C PRO A 111 27.75 -12.79 -26.34
N ALA A 112 28.35 -13.69 -25.55
CA ALA A 112 27.61 -14.57 -24.65
C ALA A 112 26.94 -13.78 -23.51
N GLN A 113 27.64 -12.79 -22.93
CA GLN A 113 27.07 -11.90 -21.91
C GLN A 113 25.98 -10.99 -22.49
N ALA A 114 26.13 -10.50 -23.71
CA ALA A 114 25.11 -9.70 -24.38
C ALA A 114 23.82 -10.52 -24.63
N SER A 115 23.96 -11.81 -24.99
CA SER A 115 22.81 -12.72 -25.09
C SER A 115 22.13 -12.93 -23.73
N ALA A 116 22.91 -13.20 -22.67
CA ALA A 116 22.37 -13.38 -21.32
C ALA A 116 21.67 -12.12 -20.78
N LEU A 117 22.22 -10.92 -21.04
CA LEU A 117 21.58 -9.64 -20.72
C LEU A 117 20.27 -9.45 -21.49
N LYS A 118 20.23 -9.91 -22.74
CA LYS A 118 18.99 -9.94 -23.51
C LYS A 118 17.98 -10.85 -22.84
N ASP A 119 18.34 -12.05 -22.41
CA ASP A 119 17.39 -13.00 -21.81
C ASP A 119 16.90 -12.55 -20.41
N SER A 120 17.75 -11.86 -19.66
CA SER A 120 17.37 -11.19 -18.42
C SER A 120 16.24 -10.15 -18.58
N ARG A 121 15.90 -9.75 -19.82
CA ARG A 121 14.78 -8.83 -20.11
C ARG A 121 13.42 -9.37 -19.70
N PHE A 122 13.20 -10.67 -19.86
CA PHE A 122 11.91 -11.29 -19.50
C PHE A 122 11.71 -11.28 -17.98
N VAL A 123 12.79 -11.55 -17.23
CA VAL A 123 12.80 -11.44 -15.76
C VAL A 123 12.56 -10.00 -15.32
N ALA A 124 13.19 -9.02 -15.98
CA ALA A 124 12.96 -7.61 -15.67
C ALA A 124 11.53 -7.15 -15.95
N GLN A 125 10.88 -7.70 -16.99
CA GLN A 125 9.48 -7.41 -17.30
C GLN A 125 8.54 -8.03 -16.26
N GLU A 126 8.75 -9.28 -15.87
CA GLU A 126 7.97 -9.95 -14.83
C GLU A 126 8.08 -9.20 -13.48
N MET A 127 9.27 -8.70 -13.16
CA MET A 127 9.48 -7.85 -11.97
C MET A 127 8.73 -6.52 -12.06
N ASP A 128 8.67 -5.88 -13.24
CA ASP A 128 7.93 -4.63 -13.47
C ASP A 128 6.42 -4.84 -13.31
N GLU A 129 5.90 -5.94 -13.86
CA GLU A 129 4.49 -6.36 -13.71
C GLU A 129 4.14 -6.63 -12.24
N THR A 130 4.96 -7.42 -11.54
CA THR A 130 4.77 -7.71 -10.10
C THR A 130 4.81 -6.43 -9.25
N LEU A 131 5.71 -5.51 -9.56
CA LEU A 131 5.82 -4.24 -8.86
C LEU A 131 4.57 -3.38 -9.09
N GLN A 132 4.08 -3.33 -10.33
CA GLN A 132 2.86 -2.61 -10.68
C GLN A 132 1.63 -3.17 -9.95
N GLU A 133 1.50 -4.50 -9.89
CA GLU A 133 0.46 -5.17 -9.11
C GLU A 133 0.54 -4.82 -7.62
N THR A 134 1.75 -4.82 -7.05
CA THR A 134 1.96 -4.48 -5.64
C THR A 134 1.55 -3.04 -5.34
N LEU A 135 1.88 -2.09 -6.22
CA LEU A 135 1.44 -0.69 -6.11
C LEU A 135 -0.08 -0.55 -6.25
N GLN A 136 -0.71 -1.36 -7.09
CA GLN A 136 -2.16 -1.39 -7.22
C GLN A 136 -2.83 -1.91 -5.94
N VAL A 137 -2.32 -2.98 -5.34
CA VAL A 137 -2.80 -3.50 -4.04
C VAL A 137 -2.66 -2.44 -2.94
N LEU A 138 -1.54 -1.71 -2.92
CA LEU A 138 -1.34 -0.61 -1.97
C LEU A 138 -2.36 0.52 -2.15
N THR A 139 -2.69 0.84 -3.40
CA THR A 139 -3.71 1.85 -3.74
C THR A 139 -5.11 1.41 -3.29
N GLU A 140 -5.46 0.15 -3.51
CA GLU A 140 -6.73 -0.42 -3.06
C GLU A 140 -6.83 -0.44 -1.54
N LEU A 141 -5.77 -0.85 -0.84
CA LEU A 141 -5.71 -0.81 0.62
C LEU A 141 -5.96 0.61 1.15
N ARG A 142 -5.33 1.60 0.53
CA ARG A 142 -5.52 3.01 0.87
C ARG A 142 -6.97 3.46 0.69
N SER A 143 -7.61 3.07 -0.42
CA SER A 143 -9.01 3.36 -0.69
C SER A 143 -9.93 2.77 0.38
N ARG A 144 -9.74 1.48 0.72
CA ARG A 144 -10.52 0.79 1.74
C ARG A 144 -10.38 1.43 3.12
N LEU A 145 -9.16 1.80 3.49
CA LEU A 145 -8.89 2.46 4.77
C LEU A 145 -9.54 3.84 4.84
N ALA A 146 -9.53 4.59 3.73
CA ALA A 146 -10.23 5.88 3.64
C ALA A 146 -11.75 5.71 3.75
N GLN A 147 -12.33 4.72 3.06
CA GLN A 147 -13.76 4.42 3.14
C GLN A 147 -14.16 3.99 4.56
N CYS A 148 -13.41 3.08 5.18
CA CYS A 148 -13.64 2.65 6.55
C CYS A 148 -13.64 3.83 7.54
N GLY A 149 -12.72 4.79 7.36
CA GLY A 149 -12.71 6.01 8.17
C GLY A 149 -13.96 6.88 7.98
N GLN A 150 -14.48 6.98 6.75
CA GLN A 150 -15.71 7.72 6.46
C GLN A 150 -16.96 7.02 7.01
N ASP A 151 -17.02 5.69 6.88
CA ASP A 151 -18.11 4.88 7.42
C ASP A 151 -18.18 5.05 8.94
N LEU A 152 -17.04 4.96 9.63
CA LEU A 152 -16.98 5.14 11.08
C LEU A 152 -17.36 6.56 11.53
N GLU A 153 -16.95 7.61 10.81
CA GLU A 153 -17.40 8.98 11.13
C GLU A 153 -18.91 9.16 10.87
N THR A 154 -19.44 8.50 9.85
CA THR A 154 -20.88 8.52 9.52
C THR A 154 -21.68 7.82 10.61
N GLU A 155 -21.30 6.61 11.01
CA GLU A 155 -21.93 5.88 12.11
C GLU A 155 -21.87 6.66 13.42
N PHE A 156 -20.71 7.26 13.72
CA PHE A 156 -20.57 8.11 14.89
C PHE A 156 -21.47 9.35 14.81
N SER A 157 -21.64 9.94 13.64
CA SER A 157 -22.56 11.06 13.42
C SER A 157 -24.02 10.65 13.62
N CYS A 158 -24.42 9.46 13.17
CA CYS A 158 -25.75 8.91 13.42
C CYS A 158 -26.02 8.74 14.93
N ILE A 159 -25.06 8.18 15.67
CA ILE A 159 -25.16 8.05 17.14
C ILE A 159 -25.33 9.42 17.80
N ARG A 160 -24.59 10.44 17.34
CA ARG A 160 -24.71 11.81 17.87
C ARG A 160 -26.04 12.49 17.59
N GLN A 161 -26.76 12.11 16.53
CA GLN A 161 -28.11 12.64 16.28
C GLN A 161 -29.12 12.09 17.29
N ILE A 162 -28.82 10.95 17.90
CA ILE A 162 -29.69 10.27 18.86
C ILE A 162 -29.36 10.69 20.31
N LEU A 163 -28.07 10.86 20.62
CA LEU A 163 -27.59 11.13 21.97
C LEU A 163 -27.15 12.59 22.15
N THR A 164 -27.46 13.18 23.31
CA THR A 164 -26.87 14.47 23.69
C THR A 164 -25.34 14.33 23.89
N PRO A 165 -24.56 15.41 23.73
CA PRO A 165 -23.13 15.39 24.05
C PRO A 165 -22.82 14.82 25.44
N SER A 166 -23.57 15.19 26.48
CA SER A 166 -23.42 14.60 27.82
C SER A 166 -23.64 13.09 27.86
N GLN A 167 -24.65 12.58 27.15
CA GLN A 167 -24.93 11.13 27.08
C GLN A 167 -23.79 10.39 26.35
N SER A 168 -23.33 10.95 25.24
CA SER A 168 -22.21 10.41 24.46
C SER A 168 -20.93 10.37 25.28
N ALA A 169 -20.62 11.43 26.03
CA ALA A 169 -19.46 11.47 26.92
C ALA A 169 -19.55 10.43 28.04
N LYS A 170 -20.72 10.29 28.68
CA LYS A 170 -20.95 9.26 29.71
C LYS A 170 -20.74 7.85 29.15
N PHE A 171 -21.24 7.59 27.94
CA PHE A 171 -21.03 6.31 27.27
C PHE A 171 -19.54 6.04 27.00
N LEU A 172 -18.81 7.00 26.42
CA LEU A 172 -17.37 6.87 26.16
C LEU A 172 -16.57 6.59 27.45
N VAL A 173 -16.88 7.30 28.54
CA VAL A 173 -16.24 7.09 29.85
C VAL A 173 -16.57 5.70 30.39
N TRP A 174 -17.84 5.28 30.31
CA TRP A 174 -18.28 3.97 30.75
C TRP A 174 -17.58 2.85 29.99
N VAL A 175 -17.52 2.91 28.65
CA VAL A 175 -16.80 1.92 27.82
C VAL A 175 -15.33 1.82 28.23
N ALA A 176 -14.66 2.96 28.44
CA ALA A 176 -13.26 2.98 28.83
C ALA A 176 -12.99 2.39 30.24
N GLN A 177 -13.94 2.53 31.16
CA GLN A 177 -13.84 2.03 32.54
C GLN A 177 -14.27 0.57 32.68
N ASN A 178 -15.12 0.05 31.80
CA ASN A 178 -15.73 -1.27 31.90
C ASN A 178 -15.14 -2.28 30.89
N LYS A 179 -13.81 -2.35 30.81
CA LYS A 179 -13.10 -3.22 29.84
C LYS A 179 -13.50 -4.69 29.92
N ALA A 180 -13.70 -5.24 31.12
CA ALA A 180 -14.12 -6.63 31.30
C ALA A 180 -15.51 -6.91 30.69
N CYS A 181 -16.44 -5.95 30.81
CA CYS A 181 -17.76 -6.04 30.19
C CYS A 181 -17.64 -5.99 28.66
N MET A 182 -16.75 -5.14 28.12
CA MET A 182 -16.48 -5.09 26.68
C MET A 182 -15.90 -6.39 26.12
N HIS A 183 -14.98 -7.04 26.85
CA HIS A 183 -14.46 -8.35 26.45
C HIS A 183 -15.57 -9.41 26.39
N MET A 184 -16.43 -9.45 27.40
CA MET A 184 -17.58 -10.35 27.43
C MET A 184 -18.59 -10.05 26.29
N LEU A 185 -18.89 -8.78 26.03
CA LEU A 185 -19.75 -8.37 24.91
C LEU A 185 -19.15 -8.77 23.57
N ASN A 186 -17.83 -8.61 23.40
CA ASN A 186 -17.13 -9.06 22.19
C ASN A 186 -17.29 -10.57 22.01
N GLU A 187 -17.11 -11.39 23.05
CA GLU A 187 -17.32 -12.85 22.93
C GLU A 187 -18.77 -13.21 22.58
N LEU A 188 -19.74 -12.51 23.17
CA LEU A 188 -21.16 -12.71 22.86
C LEU A 188 -21.49 -12.31 21.42
N TRP A 189 -20.95 -11.18 20.96
CA TRP A 189 -21.10 -10.74 19.58
C TRP A 189 -20.40 -11.67 18.60
N SER A 190 -19.22 -12.20 18.92
CA SER A 190 -18.53 -13.19 18.09
C SER A 190 -19.33 -14.48 17.92
N LYS A 191 -20.05 -14.91 18.98
CA LYS A 191 -20.93 -16.09 18.93
C LYS A 191 -22.20 -15.85 18.13
N ASN A 192 -22.79 -14.65 18.24
CA ASN A 192 -24.08 -14.33 17.61
C ASN A 192 -23.93 -13.75 16.19
N TYR A 193 -22.77 -13.17 15.89
CA TYR A 193 -22.42 -12.56 14.61
C TYR A 193 -21.03 -13.06 14.18
N PRO A 194 -20.92 -14.28 13.63
CA PRO A 194 -19.64 -14.88 13.26
C PRO A 194 -18.84 -14.03 12.26
N SER A 195 -19.52 -13.24 11.41
CA SER A 195 -18.88 -12.32 10.47
C SER A 195 -18.13 -11.16 11.14
N MET A 196 -18.51 -10.78 12.37
CA MET A 196 -17.86 -9.73 13.16
C MET A 196 -16.57 -10.23 13.83
N ALA A 197 -16.51 -11.52 14.17
CA ALA A 197 -15.35 -12.15 14.80
C ALA A 197 -14.13 -12.23 13.86
N ALA A 198 -14.36 -12.43 12.55
CA ALA A 198 -13.30 -12.55 11.56
C ALA A 198 -12.42 -11.29 11.40
N ASN A 199 -12.92 -10.11 11.81
CA ASN A 199 -12.18 -8.83 11.72
C ASN A 199 -11.38 -8.50 12.99
N LEU A 200 -11.55 -9.25 14.09
CA LEU A 200 -10.88 -8.99 15.37
C LEU A 200 -9.65 -9.87 15.61
N ASP A 201 -9.37 -10.82 14.72
CA ASP A 201 -8.30 -11.81 14.88
C ASP A 201 -7.23 -11.64 13.78
N PRO A 202 -6.12 -10.91 14.03
CA PRO A 202 -5.05 -10.73 13.04
C PRO A 202 -4.26 -12.03 12.75
N ALA A 203 -4.53 -13.12 13.47
CA ALA A 203 -3.85 -14.40 13.32
C ALA A 203 -4.55 -15.40 12.37
N SER A 204 -5.82 -15.16 11.97
CA SER A 204 -6.60 -16.12 11.19
C SER A 204 -6.39 -16.02 9.66
N SER A 205 -5.59 -15.06 9.18
CA SER A 205 -5.34 -14.81 7.75
C SER A 205 -3.95 -15.27 7.28
N MET A 206 -3.38 -16.30 7.90
CA MET A 206 -2.26 -17.04 7.33
C MET A 206 -2.81 -18.16 6.43
N PRO A 207 -2.56 -18.16 5.11
CA PRO A 207 -2.82 -19.35 4.30
C PRO A 207 -1.89 -20.45 4.78
N THR A 208 -2.46 -21.55 5.28
CA THR A 208 -1.74 -22.78 5.56
C THR A 208 -1.05 -23.24 4.28
N THR A 209 0.27 -23.06 4.22
CA THR A 209 1.11 -23.64 3.18
C THR A 209 0.97 -25.16 3.30
N PRO A 210 0.67 -25.89 2.21
CA PRO A 210 0.67 -27.35 2.28
C PRO A 210 2.10 -27.82 2.55
N THR A 211 2.32 -28.36 3.75
CA THR A 211 3.54 -29.09 4.08
C THR A 211 3.62 -30.30 3.17
N ALA A 212 4.47 -30.24 2.14
CA ALA A 212 4.83 -31.40 1.35
C ALA A 212 5.54 -32.41 2.26
N SER A 213 4.79 -33.43 2.66
CA SER A 213 5.29 -34.65 3.29
C SER A 213 6.14 -35.42 2.28
N ASN A 214 7.45 -35.15 2.23
CA ASN A 214 8.39 -36.06 1.59
C ASN A 214 8.78 -37.15 2.59
N SER A 215 8.05 -38.25 2.54
CA SER A 215 8.47 -39.51 3.12
C SER A 215 9.41 -40.21 2.13
N PHE A 216 10.67 -40.32 2.57
CA PHE A 216 11.58 -41.45 2.40
C PHE A 216 11.39 -42.38 1.19
N ASP A 217 12.39 -42.46 0.32
CA ASP A 217 12.89 -43.77 -0.10
C ASP A 217 14.41 -43.72 -0.31
N SER A 218 15.13 -44.58 0.41
CA SER A 218 16.56 -44.81 0.28
C SER A 218 16.73 -46.31 0.11
N THR A 219 16.71 -46.73 -1.15
CA THR A 219 17.22 -48.05 -1.55
C THR A 219 17.82 -47.91 -2.94
N THR A 220 19.15 -47.82 -3.04
CA THR A 220 20.06 -48.79 -3.68
C THR A 220 21.46 -48.16 -3.76
#